data_AF-A0A034WHD9-F1
#
_entry.id   AF-A0A034WHD9-F1
#
_cell.length_a   1.000
_cell.length_b   1.000
_cell.length_c   1.000
_cell.angle_alpha   90.00
_cell.angle_beta   90.00
_cell.angle_gamma   90.00
#
_symmetry.space_group_name_H-M   'P 1'
#
loop_
_entity.id
_entity.type
_entity.pdbx_description
1 polymer ?
#
loop_
_entity_poly.entity_id
_entity_poly.type
_entity_poly.pdbx_seq_one_letter_code
_entity_poly.pdbx_strand_id
1 'polypeptide(L)'
;MDRASIFFLDEGESNTFDFDETLPPLPLPDLHDTLQRYYDTIKPFGSPSELEKSRRIISDFECGIGTQLHRKLKERAAVKKNWLNEWWDKYAYHMLRTPLIPYIIMAMPVNLEVINIPETPAFLLKNLARILYHTLEFWNLLRKATIKPHSSHGGKIKYSSALYKRFFSATRAPGIEYDYIKTYFKPSIVFIETPNI
;
A
#
# COMPACT_ATOMS: atom_id res chain seq x y z
N MET A 1 17.51 -4.59 -26.14
CA MET A 1 17.07 -3.82 -24.97
C MET A 1 17.60 -4.57 -23.76
N ASP A 2 18.47 -3.93 -22.98
CA ASP A 2 18.99 -4.53 -21.75
C ASP A 2 17.82 -4.70 -20.77
N ARG A 3 17.66 -5.90 -20.20
CA ARG A 3 16.60 -6.15 -19.22
C ARG A 3 16.90 -5.44 -17.90
N ALA A 4 18.18 -5.16 -17.61
CA ALA A 4 18.58 -4.50 -16.37
C ALA A 4 18.04 -3.06 -16.29
N SER A 5 18.02 -2.33 -17.42
CA SER A 5 17.52 -0.95 -17.49
C SER A 5 16.00 -0.81 -17.23
N ILE A 6 15.26 -1.92 -17.15
CA ILE A 6 13.85 -1.94 -16.73
C ILE A 6 13.73 -1.82 -15.21
N PHE A 7 14.67 -2.39 -14.47
CA PHE A 7 14.58 -2.59 -13.02
C PHE A 7 15.50 -1.65 -12.23
N PHE A 8 16.62 -1.23 -12.82
CA PHE A 8 17.62 -0.41 -12.15
C PHE A 8 17.60 1.02 -12.67
N LEU A 9 17.97 1.94 -11.79
CA LEU A 9 18.18 3.34 -12.13
C LEU A 9 19.46 3.50 -12.95
N ASP A 10 19.42 4.40 -13.93
CA ASP A 10 20.62 4.83 -14.65
C ASP A 10 21.46 5.79 -13.78
N GLU A 11 22.73 5.97 -14.12
CA GLU A 11 23.62 6.87 -13.39
C GLU A 11 23.10 8.32 -13.47
N GLY A 12 22.88 8.94 -12.29
CA GLY A 12 22.36 10.30 -12.18
C GLY A 12 20.83 10.43 -12.09
N GLU A 13 20.06 9.35 -12.19
CA GLU A 13 18.61 9.39 -11.88
C GLU A 13 18.36 9.57 -10.37
N SER A 14 17.23 10.19 -10.01
CA SER A 14 16.79 10.29 -8.61
C SER A 14 16.57 8.89 -8.01
N ASN A 15 16.90 8.74 -6.72
CA ASN A 15 16.94 7.43 -6.10
C ASN A 15 15.54 6.80 -5.95
N THR A 16 15.47 5.52 -5.54
CA THR A 16 14.21 4.75 -5.39
C THR A 16 13.11 5.49 -4.61
N PHE A 17 13.48 6.33 -3.64
CA PHE A 17 12.56 6.96 -2.68
C PHE A 17 12.28 8.43 -2.95
N ASP A 18 13.07 9.12 -3.78
CA ASP A 18 12.96 10.57 -3.98
C ASP A 18 11.64 11.00 -4.62
N PHE A 19 11.05 10.15 -5.45
CA PHE A 19 9.82 10.47 -6.15
C PHE A 19 8.62 10.63 -5.22
N ASP A 20 8.63 9.97 -4.06
CA ASP A 20 7.54 10.02 -3.10
C ASP A 20 7.20 11.47 -2.73
N GLU A 21 8.19 12.37 -2.62
CA GLU A 21 8.01 13.79 -2.29
C GLU A 21 7.36 14.59 -3.43
N THR A 22 7.53 14.17 -4.67
CA THR A 22 6.95 14.83 -5.85
C THR A 22 5.56 14.34 -6.23
N LEU A 23 5.09 13.23 -5.64
CA LEU A 23 3.78 12.68 -5.96
C LEU A 23 2.64 13.63 -5.54
N PRO A 24 1.54 13.71 -6.31
CA PRO A 24 0.38 14.49 -5.92
C PRO A 24 -0.24 13.93 -4.64
N PRO A 25 -0.92 14.76 -3.84
CA PRO A 25 -1.66 14.28 -2.68
C PRO A 25 -2.81 13.35 -3.11
N LEU A 26 -3.20 12.43 -2.22
CA LEU A 26 -4.34 11.54 -2.42
C LEU A 26 -5.61 12.40 -2.59
N PRO A 27 -6.30 12.32 -3.74
CA PRO A 27 -7.50 13.11 -3.96
C PRO A 27 -8.59 12.77 -2.94
N LEU A 28 -9.41 13.76 -2.62
CA LEU A 28 -10.62 13.58 -1.84
C LEU A 28 -11.81 13.76 -2.80
N PRO A 29 -12.59 12.69 -3.07
CA PRO A 29 -13.78 12.79 -3.93
C PRO A 29 -14.84 13.72 -3.35
N ASP A 30 -15.69 14.28 -4.22
CA ASP A 30 -16.84 15.05 -3.76
C ASP A 30 -17.86 14.18 -3.00
N LEU A 31 -18.54 14.78 -2.02
CA LEU A 31 -19.53 14.07 -1.20
C LEU A 31 -20.70 13.58 -2.04
N HIS A 32 -21.24 14.43 -2.92
CA HIS A 32 -22.38 14.10 -3.77
C HIS A 32 -22.03 12.92 -4.68
N ASP A 33 -20.90 13.01 -5.39
CA ASP A 33 -20.42 11.96 -6.28
C ASP A 33 -20.19 10.63 -5.53
N THR A 34 -19.66 10.71 -4.31
CA THR A 34 -19.44 9.53 -3.46
C THR A 34 -20.77 8.86 -3.09
N LEU A 35 -21.76 9.65 -2.68
CA LEU A 35 -23.08 9.15 -2.29
C LEU A 35 -23.87 8.61 -3.48
N GLN A 36 -23.76 9.25 -4.65
CA GLN A 36 -24.36 8.76 -5.88
C GLN A 36 -23.77 7.42 -6.30
N ARG A 37 -22.43 7.28 -6.28
CA ARG A 37 -21.77 6.00 -6.54
C ARG A 37 -22.17 4.93 -5.53
N TYR A 38 -22.27 5.28 -4.24
CA TYR A 38 -22.76 4.37 -3.22
C TYR A 38 -24.19 3.90 -3.51
N TYR A 39 -25.09 4.79 -3.91
CA TYR A 39 -26.44 4.39 -4.30
C TYR A 39 -26.41 3.44 -5.51
N ASP A 40 -25.58 3.72 -6.50
CA ASP A 40 -25.43 2.88 -7.69
C ASP A 40 -24.89 1.49 -7.37
N THR A 41 -24.00 1.34 -6.37
CA THR A 41 -23.50 0.02 -5.96
C THR A 41 -24.55 -0.82 -5.25
N ILE A 42 -25.50 -0.21 -4.53
CA ILE A 42 -26.53 -0.96 -3.78
C ILE A 42 -27.76 -1.30 -4.63
N LYS A 43 -27.98 -0.60 -5.76
CA LYS A 43 -29.13 -0.82 -6.67
C LYS A 43 -29.38 -2.29 -7.02
N PRO A 44 -28.37 -3.11 -7.38
CA PRO A 44 -28.61 -4.49 -7.80
C PRO A 44 -29.09 -5.42 -6.67
N PHE A 45 -28.98 -4.99 -5.41
CA PHE A 45 -29.22 -5.83 -4.24
C PHE A 45 -30.50 -5.46 -3.48
N GLY A 46 -31.07 -4.28 -3.73
CA GLY A 46 -32.22 -3.77 -2.97
C GLY A 46 -33.55 -3.95 -3.69
N SER A 47 -34.60 -4.29 -2.94
CA SER A 47 -35.99 -4.18 -3.40
C SER A 47 -36.38 -2.71 -3.61
N PRO A 48 -37.48 -2.41 -4.35
CA PRO A 48 -37.92 -1.03 -4.57
C PRO A 48 -38.13 -0.22 -3.29
N SER A 49 -38.68 -0.85 -2.23
CA SER A 49 -38.91 -0.20 -0.94
C SER A 49 -37.60 0.09 -0.18
N GLU A 50 -36.64 -0.83 -0.22
CA GLU A 50 -35.32 -0.66 0.40
C GLU A 50 -34.49 0.40 -0.31
N LEU A 51 -34.55 0.47 -1.64
CA LEU A 51 -33.86 1.49 -2.43
C LEU A 51 -34.45 2.88 -2.20
N GLU A 52 -35.77 3.00 -2.06
CA GLU A 52 -36.43 4.26 -1.71
C GLU A 52 -36.03 4.72 -0.31
N LYS A 53 -36.02 3.80 0.66
CA LYS A 53 -35.50 4.09 2.02
C LYS A 53 -34.04 4.54 1.98
N SER A 54 -33.20 3.86 1.21
CA SER A 54 -31.78 4.19 1.07
C SER A 54 -31.58 5.57 0.47
N ARG A 55 -32.35 5.95 -0.55
CA ARG A 55 -32.32 7.28 -1.16
C ARG A 55 -32.60 8.38 -0.15
N ARG A 56 -33.60 8.18 0.73
CA ARG A 56 -33.93 9.13 1.80
C ARG A 56 -32.78 9.28 2.79
N ILE A 57 -32.23 8.16 3.27
CA ILE A 57 -31.08 8.17 4.19
C ILE A 57 -29.88 8.90 3.58
N ILE A 58 -29.60 8.64 2.30
CA ILE A 58 -28.50 9.30 1.57
C ILE A 58 -28.74 10.82 1.51
N SER A 59 -29.94 11.25 1.13
CA SER A 59 -30.31 12.66 1.06
C SER A 59 -30.23 13.34 2.43
N ASP A 60 -30.72 12.70 3.49
CA ASP A 60 -30.66 13.23 4.86
C ASP A 60 -29.22 13.34 5.36
N PHE A 61 -28.36 12.37 5.00
CA PHE A 61 -26.95 12.41 5.33
C PHE A 61 -26.23 13.54 4.57
N GLU A 62 -26.45 13.65 3.26
CA GLU A 62 -25.86 14.68 2.41
C GLU A 62 -26.19 16.09 2.90
N CYS A 63 -27.47 16.37 3.13
CA CYS A 63 -27.96 17.67 3.61
C CYS A 63 -27.73 17.91 5.11
N GLY A 64 -27.29 16.89 5.86
CA GLY A 64 -27.15 16.92 7.31
C GLY A 64 -25.72 16.72 7.78
N ILE A 65 -25.52 15.68 8.60
CA ILE A 65 -24.24 15.40 9.26
C ILE A 65 -23.12 15.07 8.28
N GLY A 66 -23.43 14.51 7.10
CA GLY A 66 -22.47 14.14 6.08
C GLY A 66 -21.68 15.34 5.55
N THR A 67 -22.34 16.47 5.29
CA THR A 67 -21.65 17.71 4.90
C THR A 67 -20.69 18.20 5.99
N GLN A 68 -21.08 18.12 7.26
CA GLN A 68 -20.22 18.54 8.39
C GLN A 68 -18.98 17.63 8.53
N LEU A 69 -19.17 16.32 8.40
CA LEU A 69 -18.09 15.34 8.44
C LEU A 69 -17.15 15.48 7.24
N HIS A 70 -17.71 15.69 6.04
CA HIS A 70 -16.93 15.87 4.83
C HIS A 70 -16.11 17.17 4.86
N ARG A 71 -16.62 18.24 5.48
CA ARG A 71 -15.83 19.45 5.75
C ARG A 71 -14.62 19.16 6.64
N LYS A 72 -14.78 18.43 7.74
CA LYS A 72 -13.66 18.00 8.59
C LYS A 72 -12.67 17.10 7.83
N LEU A 73 -13.18 16.28 6.91
CA LEU A 73 -12.33 15.45 6.05
C LEU A 73 -11.52 16.29 5.05
N LYS A 74 -12.13 17.34 4.47
CA LYS A 74 -11.42 18.33 3.62
C LYS A 74 -10.31 19.04 4.40
N GLU A 75 -10.59 19.47 5.64
CA GLU A 75 -9.59 20.08 6.52
C GLU A 75 -8.41 19.13 6.79
N ARG A 76 -8.68 17.84 7.07
CA ARG A 76 -7.63 16.82 7.22
C ARG A 76 -6.84 16.61 5.93
N ALA A 77 -7.51 16.56 4.78
CA ALA A 77 -6.88 16.33 3.48
C ALA A 77 -6.00 17.50 3.03
N ALA A 78 -6.32 18.73 3.44
CA ALA A 78 -5.54 19.91 3.13
C ALA A 78 -4.12 19.91 3.75
N VAL A 79 -3.92 19.20 4.86
CA VAL A 79 -2.65 19.18 5.61
C VAL A 79 -1.92 17.84 5.53
N LYS A 80 -2.41 16.88 4.74
CA LYS A 80 -1.82 15.55 4.61
C LYS A 80 -1.67 15.14 3.15
N LYS A 81 -0.49 14.67 2.77
CA LYS A 81 -0.24 14.11 1.44
C LYS A 81 -1.10 12.89 1.15
N ASN A 82 -1.31 12.04 2.15
CA ASN A 82 -2.26 10.95 2.10
C ASN A 82 -3.12 11.03 3.36
N TRP A 83 -4.37 11.46 3.21
CA TRP A 83 -5.26 11.67 4.35
C TRP A 83 -5.79 10.36 4.97
N LEU A 84 -5.69 9.25 4.23
CA LEU A 84 -6.27 7.95 4.55
C LEU A 84 -5.28 6.97 5.19
N ASN A 85 -3.98 7.07 4.90
CA ASN A 85 -2.97 6.05 5.24
C ASN A 85 -3.00 5.60 6.72
N GLU A 86 -3.01 6.55 7.66
CA GLU A 86 -3.03 6.28 9.11
C GLU A 86 -4.32 5.56 9.54
N TRP A 87 -5.46 6.00 8.99
CA TRP A 87 -6.75 5.38 9.26
C TRP A 87 -6.85 4.00 8.64
N TRP A 88 -6.30 3.80 7.45
CA TRP A 88 -6.26 2.50 6.79
C TRP A 88 -5.44 1.50 7.60
N ASP A 89 -4.19 1.84 7.96
CA ASP A 89 -3.34 0.99 8.80
C ASP A 89 -4.04 0.66 10.13
N LYS A 90 -4.62 1.66 10.79
CA LYS A 90 -5.27 1.51 12.09
C LYS A 90 -6.55 0.68 12.04
N TYR A 91 -7.55 1.14 11.28
CA TYR A 91 -8.91 0.59 11.32
C TYR A 91 -9.06 -0.67 10.47
N ALA A 92 -8.37 -0.77 9.33
CA ALA A 92 -8.49 -1.95 8.47
C ALA A 92 -7.63 -3.13 8.95
N TYR A 93 -6.59 -2.90 9.76
CA TYR A 93 -5.66 -3.96 10.16
C TYR A 93 -5.32 -4.00 11.65
N HIS A 94 -4.87 -2.90 12.23
CA HIS A 94 -4.21 -2.93 13.55
C HIS A 94 -5.18 -3.00 14.73
N MET A 95 -6.42 -2.54 14.55
CA MET A 95 -7.49 -2.68 15.54
C MET A 95 -8.18 -4.05 15.49
N LEU A 96 -7.99 -4.81 14.42
CA LEU A 96 -8.55 -6.16 14.33
C LEU A 96 -7.91 -7.07 15.36
N ARG A 97 -8.75 -7.75 16.15
CA ARG A 97 -8.35 -8.69 17.20
C ARG A 97 -8.43 -10.15 16.75
N THR A 98 -8.85 -10.40 15.51
CA THR A 98 -8.84 -11.73 14.93
C THR A 98 -7.41 -12.21 14.70
N PRO A 99 -7.14 -13.53 14.75
CA PRO A 99 -5.85 -14.08 14.40
C PRO A 99 -5.41 -13.63 13.00
N LEU A 100 -4.13 -13.32 12.82
CA LEU A 100 -3.62 -12.88 11.51
C LEU A 100 -3.67 -14.00 10.47
N ILE A 101 -3.45 -15.24 10.89
CA ILE A 101 -3.63 -16.44 10.06
C ILE A 101 -4.93 -17.11 10.51
N PRO A 102 -5.85 -17.45 9.60
CA PRO A 102 -5.79 -17.29 8.14
C PRO A 102 -6.38 -15.97 7.61
N TYR A 103 -6.85 -15.06 8.47
CA TYR A 103 -7.77 -14.00 8.06
C TYR A 103 -7.12 -12.78 7.38
N ILE A 104 -5.84 -12.50 7.64
CA ILE A 104 -5.16 -11.25 7.22
C ILE A 104 -3.91 -11.53 6.38
N ILE A 105 -3.12 -12.56 6.72
CA ILE A 105 -1.88 -12.84 6.00
C ILE A 105 -2.18 -13.37 4.61
N MET A 106 -1.56 -12.74 3.60
CA MET A 106 -1.50 -13.23 2.23
C MET A 106 -0.24 -14.07 2.04
N ALA A 107 -0.38 -15.24 1.41
CA ALA A 107 0.72 -16.11 1.05
C ALA A 107 0.69 -16.40 -0.46
N MET A 108 1.85 -16.33 -1.10
CA MET A 108 2.03 -16.74 -2.49
C MET A 108 3.11 -17.83 -2.55
N PRO A 109 2.76 -19.07 -2.92
CA PRO A 109 3.76 -20.14 -3.03
C PRO A 109 4.70 -19.88 -4.21
N VAL A 110 5.99 -20.11 -4.01
CA VAL A 110 6.96 -20.16 -5.11
C VAL A 110 6.87 -21.55 -5.73
N ASN A 111 6.19 -21.66 -6.88
CA ASN A 111 6.03 -22.93 -7.56
C ASN A 111 7.23 -23.24 -8.47
N LEU A 112 8.04 -24.22 -8.07
CA LEU A 112 9.25 -24.64 -8.78
C LEU A 112 8.99 -25.78 -9.78
N GLU A 113 7.85 -26.44 -9.70
CA GLU A 113 7.47 -27.50 -10.65
C GLU A 113 7.21 -26.93 -12.05
N VAL A 114 6.73 -25.68 -12.13
CA VAL A 114 6.44 -24.96 -13.39
C VAL A 114 7.66 -24.83 -14.31
N ILE A 115 8.87 -24.99 -13.78
CA ILE A 115 10.13 -24.95 -14.53
C ILE A 115 10.77 -26.33 -14.76
N ASN A 116 9.99 -27.41 -14.63
CA ASN A 116 10.40 -28.80 -14.89
C ASN A 116 11.60 -29.28 -14.06
N ILE A 117 11.71 -28.84 -12.80
CA ILE A 117 12.80 -29.30 -11.93
C ILE A 117 12.27 -30.29 -10.88
N PRO A 118 12.79 -31.54 -10.85
CA PRO A 118 12.34 -32.54 -9.89
C PRO A 118 12.61 -32.13 -8.43
N GLU A 119 11.60 -32.30 -7.58
CA GLU A 119 11.75 -32.09 -6.14
C GLU A 119 12.54 -33.24 -5.51
N THR A 120 13.77 -32.95 -5.09
CA THR A 120 14.62 -33.88 -4.35
C THR A 120 15.12 -33.21 -3.07
N PRO A 121 15.48 -33.95 -2.00
CA PRO A 121 16.04 -33.35 -0.78
C PRO A 121 17.25 -32.45 -1.05
N ALA A 122 18.12 -32.83 -2.00
CA ALA A 122 19.26 -32.01 -2.42
C ALA A 122 18.81 -30.72 -3.15
N PHE A 123 17.75 -30.79 -3.97
CA PHE A 123 17.22 -29.64 -4.67
C PHE A 123 16.52 -28.66 -3.71
N LEU A 124 15.87 -29.14 -2.65
CA LEU A 124 15.28 -28.30 -1.61
C LEU A 124 16.31 -27.34 -0.99
N LEU A 125 17.47 -27.86 -0.58
CA LEU A 125 18.55 -27.04 -0.01
C LEU A 125 19.12 -26.05 -1.03
N LYS A 126 19.30 -26.46 -2.29
CA LYS A 126 19.76 -25.57 -3.37
C LYS A 126 18.78 -24.43 -3.64
N ASN A 127 17.48 -24.72 -3.62
CA ASN A 127 16.46 -23.70 -3.80
C ASN A 127 16.40 -22.73 -2.64
N LEU A 128 16.48 -23.23 -1.41
CA LEU A 128 16.55 -22.37 -0.23
C LEU A 128 17.75 -21.42 -0.33
N ALA A 129 18.94 -21.93 -0.66
CA ALA A 129 20.14 -21.12 -0.84
C ALA A 129 19.96 -20.04 -1.94
N ARG A 130 19.36 -20.41 -3.08
CA ARG A 130 19.06 -19.48 -4.18
C ARG A 130 18.06 -18.39 -3.78
N ILE A 131 16.98 -18.76 -3.09
CA ILE A 131 15.97 -17.81 -2.60
C ILE A 131 16.60 -16.83 -1.61
N LEU A 132 17.39 -17.34 -0.66
CA LEU A 132 18.11 -16.49 0.30
C LEU A 132 19.07 -15.53 -0.41
N TYR A 133 19.88 -16.02 -1.35
CA TYR A 133 20.80 -15.19 -2.13
C TYR A 133 20.07 -14.04 -2.83
N HIS A 134 19.03 -14.34 -3.62
CA HIS A 134 18.30 -13.30 -4.35
C HIS A 134 17.51 -12.36 -3.42
N THR A 135 17.05 -12.85 -2.27
CA THR A 135 16.40 -12.01 -1.24
C THR A 135 17.39 -10.99 -0.67
N LEU A 136 18.62 -11.42 -0.37
CA LEU A 136 19.68 -10.55 0.14
C LEU A 136 20.19 -9.56 -0.93
N GLU A 137 20.26 -9.97 -2.19
CA GLU A 137 20.55 -9.05 -3.30
C GLU A 137 19.47 -7.96 -3.41
N PHE A 138 18.19 -8.34 -3.34
CA PHE A 138 17.09 -7.37 -3.33
C PHE A 138 17.15 -6.44 -2.11
N TRP A 139 17.48 -6.95 -0.93
CA TRP A 139 17.72 -6.14 0.26
C TRP A 139 18.85 -5.13 0.06
N ASN A 140 19.97 -5.54 -0.53
CA ASN A 140 21.11 -4.67 -0.84
C ASN A 140 20.71 -3.55 -1.82
N LEU A 141 19.98 -3.90 -2.89
CA LEU A 141 19.49 -2.94 -3.88
C LEU A 141 18.55 -1.89 -3.26
N LEU A 142 17.62 -2.31 -2.40
CA LEU A 142 16.76 -1.38 -1.67
C LEU A 142 17.55 -0.49 -0.71
N ARG A 143 18.54 -1.05 0.00
CA ARG A 143 19.42 -0.26 0.87
C ARG A 143 20.24 0.77 0.10
N LYS A 144 20.65 0.46 -1.13
CA LYS A 144 21.36 1.39 -2.01
C LYS A 144 20.42 2.34 -2.77
N ALA A 145 19.10 2.15 -2.64
CA ALA A 145 18.05 2.86 -3.38
C ALA A 145 18.32 2.98 -4.89
N THR A 146 18.79 1.88 -5.50
CA THR A 146 19.12 1.80 -6.94
C THR A 146 18.02 1.15 -7.77
N ILE A 147 16.89 0.77 -7.15
CA ILE A 147 15.75 0.17 -7.85
C ILE A 147 14.90 1.30 -8.45
N LYS A 148 14.53 1.14 -9.71
CA LYS A 148 13.64 2.07 -10.38
C LYS A 148 12.25 2.01 -9.73
N PRO A 149 11.65 3.14 -9.33
CA PRO A 149 10.28 3.15 -8.84
C PRO A 149 9.34 2.54 -9.87
N HIS A 150 8.33 1.82 -9.38
CA HIS A 150 7.30 1.31 -10.26
C HIS A 150 6.62 2.46 -11.00
N SER A 151 6.37 2.25 -12.29
CA SER A 151 5.71 3.23 -13.13
C SER A 151 4.85 2.55 -14.20
N SER A 152 3.92 3.29 -14.77
CA SER A 152 3.12 2.87 -15.92
C SER A 152 3.18 3.92 -17.03
N HIS A 153 2.62 3.59 -18.20
CA HIS A 153 2.57 4.49 -19.36
C HIS A 153 3.96 4.98 -19.81
N GLY A 154 4.97 4.10 -19.77
CA GLY A 154 6.34 4.44 -20.16
C GLY A 154 7.04 5.42 -19.20
N GLY A 155 6.71 5.39 -17.91
CA GLY A 155 7.33 6.25 -16.90
C GLY A 155 6.57 7.54 -16.59
N LYS A 156 5.47 7.83 -17.31
CA LYS A 156 4.65 9.04 -17.10
C LYS A 156 3.93 9.05 -15.75
N ILE A 157 3.46 7.88 -15.31
CA ILE A 157 2.83 7.73 -13.99
C ILE A 157 3.80 6.94 -13.12
N LYS A 158 4.30 7.59 -12.06
CA LYS A 158 5.14 6.96 -11.05
C LYS A 158 4.29 6.59 -9.84
N TYR A 159 4.58 5.44 -9.24
CA TYR A 159 3.93 4.97 -8.03
C TYR A 159 4.85 5.18 -6.83
N SER A 160 4.25 5.24 -5.65
CA SER A 160 5.02 5.41 -4.42
C SER A 160 5.88 4.20 -4.12
N SER A 161 7.11 4.45 -3.67
CA SER A 161 8.06 3.44 -3.19
C SER A 161 8.01 3.23 -1.68
N ALA A 162 7.11 3.93 -0.97
CA ALA A 162 7.08 3.97 0.49
C ALA A 162 6.97 2.58 1.16
N LEU A 163 6.29 1.62 0.51
CA LEU A 163 6.11 0.27 1.05
C LEU A 163 7.42 -0.53 1.13
N TYR A 164 8.44 -0.21 0.31
CA TYR A 164 9.73 -0.88 0.41
C TYR A 164 10.41 -0.67 1.77
N LYS A 165 10.12 0.46 2.44
CA LYS A 165 10.60 0.75 3.82
C LYS A 165 10.01 -0.20 4.88
N ARG A 166 8.99 -0.99 4.52
CA ARG A 166 8.34 -2.01 5.36
C ARG A 166 8.59 -3.44 4.87
N PHE A 167 9.39 -3.64 3.82
CA PHE A 167 9.61 -4.97 3.22
C PHE A 167 10.60 -5.82 4.04
N PHE A 168 11.73 -5.22 4.45
CA PHE A 168 12.75 -5.88 5.26
C PHE A 168 12.82 -5.26 6.65
N SER A 169 13.24 -6.05 7.65
CA SER A 169 13.46 -5.57 9.02
C SER A 169 12.27 -4.81 9.61
N ALA A 170 11.05 -5.22 9.25
CA ALA A 170 9.81 -4.67 9.76
C ALA A 170 8.97 -5.79 10.39
N THR A 171 8.27 -5.47 11.47
CA THR A 171 7.39 -6.42 12.17
C THR A 171 6.17 -5.71 12.73
N ARG A 172 5.06 -6.43 12.80
CA ARG A 172 3.86 -5.99 13.53
C ARG A 172 4.02 -6.39 14.99
N ALA A 173 4.12 -5.40 15.87
CA ALA A 173 4.13 -5.60 17.31
C ALA A 173 2.69 -5.55 17.86
N PRO A 174 2.31 -6.47 18.75
CA PRO A 174 1.00 -6.46 19.36
C PRO A 174 0.87 -5.28 20.34
N GLY A 175 -0.32 -4.68 20.39
CA GLY A 175 -0.69 -3.70 21.41
C GLY A 175 -2.01 -4.08 22.07
N ILE A 176 -2.29 -3.47 23.22
CA ILE A 176 -3.52 -3.73 23.98
C ILE A 176 -4.75 -3.28 23.20
N GLU A 177 -4.74 -2.05 22.68
CA GLU A 177 -5.88 -1.48 21.93
C GLU A 177 -5.72 -1.62 20.41
N TYR A 178 -4.50 -1.42 19.91
CA TYR A 178 -4.12 -1.53 18.49
C TYR A 178 -2.67 -1.97 18.37
N ASP A 179 -2.43 -2.80 17.37
CA ASP A 179 -1.08 -3.21 17.01
C ASP A 179 -0.38 -2.08 16.25
N TYR A 180 0.92 -2.22 16.02
CA TYR A 180 1.69 -1.19 15.32
C TYR A 180 2.87 -1.80 14.57
N ILE A 181 3.34 -1.12 13.53
CA ILE A 181 4.50 -1.55 12.75
C ILE A 181 5.77 -0.97 13.37
N LYS A 182 6.72 -1.83 13.73
CA LYS A 182 8.11 -1.46 14.01
C LYS A 182 8.93 -1.70 12.74
N THR A 183 9.61 -0.68 12.25
CA THR A 183 10.57 -0.80 11.14
C THR A 183 11.96 -0.39 11.60
N TYR A 184 12.95 -1.19 11.21
CA TYR A 184 14.37 -0.96 11.46
C TYR A 184 15.15 -0.85 10.14
N PHE A 185 14.46 -0.88 9.00
CA PHE A 185 15.07 -0.68 7.71
C PHE A 185 15.66 0.73 7.62
N LYS A 186 16.94 0.80 7.26
CA LYS A 186 17.62 2.06 6.97
C LYS A 186 18.28 1.96 5.60
N PRO A 187 17.91 2.81 4.64
CA PRO A 187 18.71 2.96 3.43
C PRO A 187 20.11 3.49 3.81
N SER A 188 21.11 3.12 3.02
CA SER A 188 22.54 3.43 3.26
C SER A 188 22.94 4.81 2.70
N ILE A 189 22.00 5.47 2.02
CA ILE A 189 22.13 6.85 1.58
C ILE A 189 21.74 7.74 2.77
N VAL A 190 22.54 8.77 3.05
CA VAL A 190 22.21 9.74 4.10
C VAL A 190 20.97 10.52 3.66
N PHE A 191 19.82 10.24 4.28
CA PHE A 191 18.66 11.13 4.17
C PHE A 191 18.96 12.34 5.05
N ILE A 192 18.85 13.54 4.47
CA ILE A 192 18.59 14.73 5.30
C ILE A 192 17.19 14.48 5.86
N GLU A 193 17.11 14.02 7.11
CA GLU A 193 15.83 13.80 7.78
C GLU A 193 15.07 15.13 7.81
N THR A 194 14.03 15.25 6.98
CA THR A 194 12.98 16.24 7.23
C THR A 194 12.06 15.68 8.31
N PRO A 195 11.85 16.40 9.41
CA PRO A 195 11.04 15.92 10.52
C PRO A 195 9.60 15.64 10.06
N ASN A 196 9.03 14.55 10.58
CA ASN A 196 7.65 14.13 10.34
C ASN A 196 6.67 15.31 10.49
N ILE A 197 5.87 15.58 9.46
CA ILE A 197 4.69 16.47 9.50
C ILE A 197 3.43 15.59 9.48
#